data_AF-A0A0G0LHC1-F1
#
_entry.id   AF-A0A0G0LHC1-F1
#
_cell.length_a   1.000
_cell.length_b   1.000
_cell.length_c   1.000
_cell.angle_alpha   90.00
_cell.angle_beta   90.00
_cell.angle_gamma   90.00
#
_symmetry.space_group_name_H-M   'P 1'
#
loop_
_entity.id
_entity.type
_entity.pdbx_description
1 polymer ?
#
loop_
_entity_poly.entity_id
_entity_poly.type
_entity_poly.pdbx_seq_one_letter_code
_entity_poly.pdbx_strand_id
1 'polypeptide(L)'
;MNNFIAGWKKAYRHDLTPEEKENLTKYYQRCRKTYIVWILAFLSLAGGPIYMIRKEIFNPSIFYFSSSLFLLFLGVGFIWNGKISQQMKIFHSEVFPSLYPLVIGAAALFGGKIYFYLGWAIVAISVILFLIGWWI
;
A
#
# COMPACT_ATOMS: atom_id res chain seq x y z
N MET A 1 -9.92 9.21 -3.90
CA MET A 1 -9.98 9.65 -2.48
C MET A 1 -11.40 10.06 -2.05
N ASN A 2 -12.15 10.80 -2.88
CA ASN A 2 -13.52 11.27 -2.55
C ASN A 2 -14.51 10.14 -2.22
N ASN A 3 -14.51 9.04 -2.99
CA ASN A 3 -15.41 7.90 -2.73
C ASN A 3 -15.09 7.15 -1.41
N PHE A 4 -13.81 7.12 -1.02
CA PHE A 4 -13.37 6.47 0.23
C PHE A 4 -13.76 7.28 1.47
N ILE A 5 -13.61 8.61 1.40
CA ILE A 5 -14.03 9.54 2.47
C ILE A 5 -15.56 9.53 2.62
N ALA A 6 -16.30 9.48 1.51
CA ALA A 6 -17.76 9.35 1.52
C ALA A 6 -18.21 8.03 2.16
N GLY A 7 -17.54 6.92 1.85
CA GLY A 7 -17.78 5.61 2.46
C GLY A 7 -17.51 5.59 3.97
N TRP A 8 -16.40 6.16 4.42
CA TRP A 8 -16.09 6.29 5.85
C TRP A 8 -17.12 7.16 6.60
N LYS A 9 -17.50 8.32 6.04
CA LYS A 9 -18.56 9.18 6.61
C LYS A 9 -19.92 8.48 6.67
N LYS A 10 -20.20 7.56 5.75
CA LYS A 10 -21.43 6.76 5.78
C LYS A 10 -21.37 5.68 6.86
N ALA A 11 -20.23 4.99 7.00
CA ALA A 11 -19.98 4.00 8.05
C ALA A 11 -20.05 4.61 9.47
N TYR A 12 -19.41 5.76 9.66
CA TYR A 12 -19.32 6.45 10.95
C TYR A 12 -20.66 6.99 11.46
N ARG A 13 -21.65 7.13 10.56
CA ARG A 13 -23.02 7.60 10.86
C ARG A 13 -23.97 6.48 11.28
N HIS A 14 -23.57 5.22 11.22
CA HIS A 14 -24.33 4.13 11.84
C HIS A 14 -24.15 4.12 13.36
N ASP A 15 -25.07 3.48 14.07
CA ASP A 15 -25.06 3.27 15.52
C ASP A 15 -23.98 2.26 15.93
N LEU A 16 -22.73 2.60 15.64
CA LEU A 16 -21.55 1.88 16.10
C LEU A 16 -21.29 2.24 17.57
N THR A 17 -20.93 1.22 18.34
CA THR A 17 -20.40 1.38 19.70
C THR A 17 -19.14 2.26 19.69
N PRO A 18 -18.78 2.88 20.84
CA PRO A 18 -17.56 3.67 20.94
C PRO A 18 -16.30 2.91 20.50
N GLU A 19 -16.22 1.62 20.82
CA GLU A 19 -15.09 0.75 20.46
C GLU A 19 -15.01 0.50 18.95
N GLU A 20 -16.14 0.24 18.29
CA GLU A 20 -16.19 0.08 16.84
C GLU A 20 -15.82 1.36 16.09
N LYS A 21 -16.24 2.53 16.60
CA LYS A 21 -15.85 3.83 16.05
C LYS A 21 -14.35 4.08 16.17
N GLU A 22 -13.75 3.70 17.30
CA GLU A 22 -12.30 3.79 17.49
C GLU A 22 -11.56 2.87 16.51
N ASN A 23 -12.00 1.62 16.39
CA ASN A 23 -11.41 0.65 15.46
C ASN A 23 -11.55 1.08 14.00
N LEU A 24 -12.71 1.62 13.61
CA LEU A 24 -12.95 2.18 12.27
C LEU A 24 -12.03 3.38 11.98
N THR A 25 -11.79 4.23 12.98
CA THR A 25 -10.88 5.38 12.86
C THR A 25 -9.44 4.93 12.71
N LYS A 26 -8.99 3.95 13.50
CA LYS A 26 -7.65 3.33 13.37
C LYS A 26 -7.47 2.70 11.98
N TYR A 27 -8.49 2.01 11.48
CA TYR A 27 -8.49 1.44 10.13
C TYR A 27 -8.36 2.52 9.05
N TYR A 28 -9.15 3.59 9.14
CA TYR A 28 -9.08 4.73 8.22
C TYR A 28 -7.70 5.39 8.21
N GLN A 29 -7.09 5.58 9.39
CA GLN A 29 -5.74 6.12 9.50
C GLN A 29 -4.70 5.22 8.84
N ARG A 30 -4.82 3.89 8.94
CA ARG A 30 -3.93 2.93 8.24
C ARG A 30 -4.07 3.01 6.72
N CYS A 31 -5.31 3.09 6.21
CA CYS A 31 -5.55 3.28 4.78
C CYS A 31 -4.94 4.61 4.29
N ARG A 32 -5.10 5.70 5.05
CA ARG A 32 -4.49 7.00 4.73
C ARG A 32 -2.96 6.94 4.66
N LYS A 33 -2.31 6.26 5.62
CA LYS A 33 -0.84 6.08 5.60
C LYS A 33 -0.39 5.31 4.36
N THR A 34 -1.19 4.37 3.88
CA THR A 34 -0.88 3.60 2.67
C THR A 34 -0.83 4.46 1.42
N TYR A 35 -1.72 5.45 1.28
CA TYR A 35 -1.63 6.44 0.20
C TYR A 35 -0.32 7.23 0.20
N ILE A 36 0.22 7.56 1.38
CA ILE A 36 1.51 8.27 1.48
C ILE A 36 2.64 7.41 0.90
N VAL A 37 2.64 6.10 1.19
CA VAL A 37 3.65 5.17 0.64
C VAL A 37 3.55 5.08 -0.89
N TRP A 38 2.34 5.08 -1.46
CA TRP A 38 2.17 5.12 -2.90
C TRP A 38 2.73 6.41 -3.52
N ILE A 39 2.49 7.55 -2.89
CA ILE A 39 3.06 8.83 -3.35
C ILE A 39 4.59 8.77 -3.30
N LEU A 40 5.17 8.26 -2.22
CA LEU A 40 6.63 8.11 -2.09
C LEU A 40 7.22 7.19 -3.17
N ALA A 41 6.54 6.09 -3.50
CA ALA A 41 6.94 5.23 -4.60
C ALA A 41 7.01 6.03 -5.91
N PHE A 42 5.94 6.70 -6.33
CA PHE A 42 5.95 7.47 -7.57
C PHE A 42 6.99 8.60 -7.59
N LEU A 43 7.21 9.28 -6.46
CA LEU A 43 8.25 10.31 -6.35
C LEU A 43 9.67 9.73 -6.52
N SER A 44 9.94 8.55 -5.96
CA SER A 44 11.23 7.88 -6.11
C SER A 44 11.51 7.40 -7.54
N LEU A 45 10.48 7.09 -8.32
CA LEU A 45 10.60 6.80 -9.75
C LEU A 45 10.87 8.07 -10.58
N ALA A 46 10.45 9.24 -10.11
CA ALA A 46 10.62 10.49 -10.84
C ALA A 46 12.05 11.04 -10.69
N GLY A 47 12.60 11.05 -9.48
CA GLY A 47 13.83 11.80 -9.17
C GLY A 47 15.06 11.40 -10.00
N GLY A 48 15.47 10.13 -9.95
CA GLY A 48 16.67 9.65 -10.65
C GLY A 48 16.54 9.67 -12.18
N PRO A 49 15.48 9.09 -12.76
CA PRO A 49 15.23 9.14 -14.19
C PRO A 49 15.15 10.57 -14.75
N ILE A 50 14.47 11.51 -14.08
CA ILE A 50 14.42 12.91 -14.51
C ILE A 50 15.82 13.54 -14.48
N TYR A 51 16.63 13.25 -13.45
CA TYR A 51 18.00 13.74 -13.38
C TYR A 51 18.85 13.24 -14.55
N MET A 52 18.80 11.93 -14.85
CA MET A 52 19.55 11.32 -15.94
C MET A 52 19.11 11.86 -17.32
N ILE A 53 17.80 12.01 -17.54
CA ILE A 53 17.26 12.60 -18.78
C ILE A 53 17.72 14.06 -18.93
N ARG A 54 17.62 14.87 -17.87
CA ARG A 54 18.00 16.29 -17.92
C ARG A 54 19.50 16.50 -18.15
N LYS A 55 20.33 15.56 -17.72
CA LYS A 55 21.78 15.62 -17.87
C LYS A 55 22.30 14.91 -19.11
N GLU A 56 21.45 14.23 -19.87
CA GLU A 56 21.82 13.38 -21.00
C GLU A 56 22.92 12.36 -20.66
N ILE A 57 22.98 11.93 -19.39
CA ILE A 57 24.00 11.03 -18.86
C ILE A 57 23.29 9.86 -18.19
N PHE A 58 23.62 8.65 -18.63
CA PHE A 58 23.24 7.44 -17.91
C PHE A 58 24.25 7.16 -16.80
N ASN A 59 23.78 7.15 -15.56
CA ASN A 59 24.57 6.73 -14.41
C ASN A 59 23.93 5.46 -13.82
N PRO A 60 24.59 4.29 -13.94
CA PRO A 60 24.07 3.02 -13.44
C PRO A 60 23.72 3.09 -11.95
N SER A 61 24.61 3.61 -11.11
CA SER A 61 24.40 3.70 -9.65
C SER A 61 23.13 4.48 -9.31
N ILE A 62 22.89 5.63 -9.97
CA ILE A 62 21.67 6.45 -9.80
C ILE A 62 20.42 5.68 -10.26
N PHE A 63 20.51 4.96 -11.39
CA PHE A 63 19.42 4.14 -11.91
C PHE A 63 19.03 3.02 -10.93
N TYR A 64 20.01 2.23 -10.46
CA TYR A 64 19.78 1.14 -9.52
C TYR A 64 19.28 1.64 -8.16
N PHE A 65 19.83 2.75 -7.66
CA PHE A 65 19.37 3.36 -6.41
C PHE A 65 17.90 3.83 -6.50
N SER A 66 17.54 4.49 -7.59
CA SER A 66 16.18 5.02 -7.78
C SER A 66 15.16 3.91 -7.99
N SER A 67 15.52 2.91 -8.81
CA SER A 67 14.70 1.71 -9.02
C SER A 67 14.54 0.90 -7.74
N SER A 68 15.60 0.76 -6.95
CA SER A 68 15.55 0.11 -5.64
C SER A 68 14.60 0.84 -4.69
N LEU A 69 14.72 2.16 -4.58
CA LEU A 69 13.87 2.96 -3.69
C LEU A 69 12.39 2.91 -4.09
N PHE A 70 12.11 2.94 -5.41
CA PHE A 70 10.78 2.72 -5.94
C PHE A 70 10.22 1.36 -5.54
N LEU A 71 10.98 0.29 -5.77
CA LEU A 71 10.57 -1.06 -5.42
C LEU A 71 10.41 -1.23 -3.90
N LEU A 72 11.22 -0.56 -3.08
CA LEU A 72 11.06 -0.59 -1.62
C LEU A 72 9.68 -0.06 -1.22
N PHE A 73 9.34 1.15 -1.67
CA PHE A 73 8.04 1.75 -1.35
C PHE A 73 6.88 0.96 -1.97
N LEU A 74 7.06 0.41 -3.18
CA LEU A 74 6.09 -0.48 -3.81
C LEU A 74 5.84 -1.72 -2.94
N GLY A 75 6.90 -2.41 -2.52
CA GLY A 75 6.82 -3.60 -1.68
C GLY A 75 6.18 -3.32 -0.32
N VAL A 76 6.56 -2.22 0.33
CA VAL A 76 5.94 -1.76 1.60
C VAL A 76 4.44 -1.45 1.40
N GLY A 77 4.08 -0.80 0.28
CA GLY A 77 2.69 -0.51 -0.07
C GLY A 77 1.86 -1.79 -0.25
N PHE A 78 2.41 -2.80 -0.92
CA PHE A 78 1.80 -4.13 -1.08
C PHE A 78 1.63 -4.85 0.27
N ILE A 79 2.65 -4.82 1.14
CA ILE A 79 2.57 -5.38 2.50
C ILE A 79 1.44 -4.73 3.30
N TRP A 80 1.33 -3.39 3.27
CA TRP A 80 0.28 -2.67 3.97
C TRP A 80 -1.12 -2.93 3.39
N ASN A 81 -1.27 -2.93 2.06
CA ASN A 81 -2.51 -3.34 1.41
C ASN A 81 -2.92 -4.77 1.81
N GLY A 82 -1.97 -5.70 1.86
CA GLY A 82 -2.19 -7.06 2.32
C GLY A 82 -2.69 -7.13 3.76
N LYS A 83 -2.04 -6.41 4.69
CA LYS A 83 -2.45 -6.34 6.10
C LYS A 83 -3.84 -5.71 6.27
N ILE A 84 -4.13 -4.63 5.55
CA ILE A 84 -5.44 -3.95 5.57
C ILE A 84 -6.52 -4.89 5.07
N SER A 85 -6.28 -5.58 3.95
CA SER A 85 -7.22 -6.53 3.35
C SER A 85 -7.51 -7.72 4.28
N GLN A 86 -6.51 -8.24 4.97
CA GLN A 86 -6.68 -9.30 5.97
C GLN A 86 -7.47 -8.83 7.22
N GLN A 87 -7.31 -7.57 7.63
CA GLN A 87 -8.05 -6.97 8.75
C GLN A 87 -9.50 -6.61 8.40
N MET A 88 -9.79 -6.41 7.12
CA MET A 88 -11.14 -6.15 6.61
C MET A 88 -12.13 -7.30 6.87
N LYS A 89 -11.63 -8.51 7.20
CA LYS A 89 -12.42 -9.64 7.72
C LYS A 89 -13.27 -9.24 8.94
N ILE A 90 -12.80 -8.30 9.75
CA ILE A 90 -13.42 -7.90 11.04
C ILE A 90 -14.63 -6.96 10.83
N PHE A 91 -14.64 -6.15 9.77
CA PHE A 91 -15.68 -5.12 9.56
C PHE A 91 -16.81 -5.52 8.59
N HIS A 92 -16.60 -6.55 7.77
CA HIS A 92 -17.60 -6.98 6.79
C HIS A 92 -18.73 -7.84 7.37
N SER A 93 -18.54 -8.38 8.58
CA SER A 93 -19.54 -9.24 9.23
C SER A 93 -20.76 -8.46 9.74
N GLU A 94 -20.59 -7.23 10.24
CA GLU A 94 -21.63 -6.57 11.03
C GLU A 94 -22.14 -5.24 10.45
N VAL A 95 -21.38 -4.55 9.57
CA VAL A 95 -21.72 -3.16 9.15
C VAL A 95 -22.06 -3.02 7.65
N PHE A 96 -21.61 -3.93 6.78
CA PHE A 96 -21.82 -3.80 5.32
C PHE A 96 -22.31 -5.09 4.63
N PRO A 97 -23.43 -5.69 5.07
CA PRO A 97 -23.94 -6.93 4.48
C PRO A 97 -24.43 -6.78 3.03
N SER A 98 -24.85 -5.58 2.60
CA SER A 98 -25.50 -5.37 1.30
C SER A 98 -24.58 -4.93 0.15
N LEU A 99 -23.34 -4.53 0.44
CA LEU A 99 -22.44 -4.01 -0.60
C LEU A 99 -21.55 -5.08 -1.21
N TYR A 100 -21.23 -6.16 -0.49
CA TYR A 100 -20.30 -7.19 -0.94
C TYR A 100 -20.55 -8.51 -0.17
N PRO A 101 -21.58 -9.28 -0.54
CA PRO A 101 -22.06 -10.40 0.24
C PRO A 101 -21.10 -11.60 0.10
N LEU A 102 -20.52 -12.01 1.23
CA LEU A 102 -19.95 -13.35 1.51
C LEU A 102 -18.75 -13.88 0.67
N VAL A 103 -18.64 -13.61 -0.63
CA VAL A 103 -17.59 -14.15 -1.51
C VAL A 103 -16.24 -13.42 -1.31
N ILE A 104 -16.29 -12.22 -0.74
CA ILE A 104 -15.11 -11.35 -0.57
C ILE A 104 -14.36 -11.63 0.73
N GLY A 105 -14.95 -12.24 1.75
CA GLY A 105 -14.24 -12.53 3.01
C GLY A 105 -13.03 -13.45 2.81
N ALA A 106 -13.23 -14.58 2.12
CA ALA A 106 -12.15 -15.52 1.81
C ALA A 106 -11.25 -15.02 0.66
N ALA A 107 -11.83 -14.42 -0.38
CA ALA A 107 -11.08 -13.91 -1.53
C ALA A 107 -10.22 -12.67 -1.19
N ALA A 108 -10.70 -11.78 -0.32
CA ALA A 108 -9.90 -10.66 0.20
C ALA A 108 -8.82 -11.15 1.17
N LEU A 109 -9.09 -12.15 1.99
CA LEU A 109 -8.04 -12.79 2.80
C LEU A 109 -6.95 -13.43 1.94
N PHE A 110 -7.36 -14.18 0.91
CA PHE A 110 -6.46 -14.83 -0.02
C PHE A 110 -5.67 -13.81 -0.84
N GLY A 111 -6.35 -12.83 -1.44
CA GLY A 111 -5.73 -11.71 -2.14
C GLY A 111 -4.80 -10.91 -1.23
N GLY A 112 -5.22 -10.62 0.00
CA GLY A 112 -4.43 -9.92 1.00
C GLY A 112 -3.16 -10.69 1.40
N LYS A 113 -3.21 -12.02 1.50
CA LYS A 113 -2.02 -12.87 1.67
C LYS A 113 -1.09 -12.79 0.46
N ILE A 114 -1.62 -12.86 -0.76
CA ILE A 114 -0.83 -12.71 -1.98
C ILE A 114 -0.12 -11.36 -2.00
N TYR A 115 -0.84 -10.25 -1.77
CA TYR A 115 -0.25 -8.91 -1.69
C TYR A 115 0.84 -8.83 -0.62
N PHE A 116 0.63 -9.46 0.53
CA PHE A 116 1.61 -9.47 1.63
C PHE A 116 2.91 -10.18 1.23
N TYR A 117 2.84 -11.40 0.67
CA TYR A 117 4.03 -12.16 0.28
C TYR A 117 4.71 -11.56 -0.95
N LEU A 118 3.94 -11.11 -1.93
CA LEU A 118 4.47 -10.41 -3.10
C LEU A 118 5.20 -9.12 -2.69
N GLY A 119 4.66 -8.38 -1.73
CA GLY A 119 5.31 -7.20 -1.19
C GLY A 119 6.66 -7.51 -0.57
N TRP A 120 6.79 -8.60 0.20
CA TRP A 120 8.09 -9.04 0.73
C TRP A 120 9.07 -9.48 -0.36
N ALA A 121 8.60 -10.17 -1.40
CA ALA A 121 9.43 -10.53 -2.55
C ALA A 121 9.97 -9.28 -3.26
N ILE A 122 9.13 -8.26 -3.45
CA ILE A 122 9.52 -6.97 -4.02
C ILE A 122 10.55 -6.25 -3.11
N VAL A 123 10.36 -6.27 -1.78
CA VAL A 123 11.34 -5.71 -0.84
C VAL A 123 12.69 -6.43 -0.95
N ALA A 124 12.71 -7.75 -1.06
CA ALA A 124 13.96 -8.50 -1.24
C ALA A 124 14.67 -8.12 -2.55
N ILE A 125 13.94 -8.00 -3.65
CA ILE A 125 14.49 -7.53 -4.94
C ILE A 125 15.02 -6.11 -4.81
N SER A 126 14.30 -5.23 -4.13
CA SER A 126 14.74 -3.85 -3.87
C SER A 126 16.09 -3.81 -3.13
N VAL A 127 16.27 -4.63 -2.08
CA VAL A 127 17.53 -4.70 -1.34
C VAL A 127 18.67 -5.20 -2.24
N ILE A 128 18.43 -6.20 -3.09
CA ILE A 128 19.44 -6.70 -4.03
C ILE A 128 19.87 -5.59 -5.00
N LEU A 129 18.90 -4.86 -5.58
CA LEU A 129 19.20 -3.75 -6.49
C LEU A 129 19.91 -2.59 -5.79
N PHE A 130 19.60 -2.34 -4.53
CA PHE A 130 20.31 -1.35 -3.71
C PHE A 130 21.78 -1.72 -3.58
N LEU A 131 22.06 -2.98 -3.23
CA LEU A 131 23.42 -3.48 -3.10
C LEU A 131 24.15 -3.39 -4.44
N ILE A 132 23.54 -3.86 -5.54
CA ILE A 132 24.16 -3.74 -6.87
C ILE A 132 24.52 -2.28 -7.19
N GLY A 133 23.59 -1.35 -6.99
CA GLY A 133 23.81 0.08 -7.22
C GLY A 133 24.86 0.73 -6.31
N TRP A 134 25.15 0.13 -5.16
CA TRP A 134 26.17 0.59 -4.23
C TRP A 134 27.60 0.16 -4.66
N TRP A 135 27.71 -0.97 -5.36
CA TRP A 135 28.99 -1.58 -5.73
C TRP A 135 29.47 -1.23 -7.16
N ILE A 136 28.65 -0.53 -7.95
CA ILE A 136 28.96 -0.06 -9.31
C ILE A 136 29.06 1.47 -9.35
#